data_AF-A0A514LEG8-F1
#
_entry.id   AF-A0A514LEG8-F1
#
_cell.length_a   1.000
_cell.length_b   1.000
_cell.length_c   1.000
_cell.angle_alpha   90.00
_cell.angle_beta   90.00
_cell.angle_gamma   90.00
#
_symmetry.space_group_name_H-M   'P 1'
#
loop_
_entity.id
_entity.type
_entity.pdbx_description
1 polymer ?
#
loop_
_entity_poly.entity_id
_entity_poly.type
_entity_poly.pdbx_seq_one_letter_code
_entity_poly.pdbx_strand_id
1 'polypeptide(L)'
;MNSYYSRKNLGSWLKHFRLNSQNPSISSQTTLARKLFLEQKQVSKIELGEVEPRLETAAEWCKLTGWREGWDIVANIYGLHPFAVPPVHPELSERLPESIMNARQQLTTALDSLDEIERAITKRRPNKNIDIDDIKNNFMDLYDLKPAIKSMMYAAERDIELNIDEVKDEWTAKSVANEVVLPNMAQMEKEKAEA
;
A
#
# COMPACT_ATOMS: atom_id res chain seq x y z
N MET A 1 0.13 -19.72 -2.41
CA MET A 1 -0.16 -18.29 -2.25
C MET A 1 -1.35 -17.97 -3.14
N ASN A 2 -2.47 -17.53 -2.57
CA ASN A 2 -3.65 -17.17 -3.35
C ASN A 2 -3.45 -15.73 -3.85
N SER A 3 -2.79 -15.59 -5.00
CA SER A 3 -2.46 -14.28 -5.57
C SER A 3 -3.53 -13.93 -6.59
N TYR A 4 -4.33 -12.90 -6.30
CA TYR A 4 -5.35 -12.39 -7.22
C TYR A 4 -4.72 -11.89 -8.53
N TYR A 5 -3.50 -11.36 -8.44
CA TYR A 5 -2.70 -10.96 -9.59
C TYR A 5 -1.60 -11.98 -9.93
N SER A 6 -1.15 -11.98 -11.18
CA SER A 6 -0.08 -12.86 -11.65
C SER A 6 1.10 -12.05 -12.18
N ARG A 7 2.33 -12.50 -11.88
CA ARG A 7 3.57 -11.91 -12.43
C ARG A 7 3.55 -11.82 -13.95
N LYS A 8 2.96 -12.82 -14.62
CA LYS A 8 2.84 -12.85 -16.09
C LYS A 8 2.08 -11.65 -16.67
N ASN A 9 1.22 -11.02 -15.86
CA ASN A 9 0.38 -9.91 -16.28
C ASN A 9 0.92 -8.55 -15.83
N LEU A 10 2.08 -8.49 -15.16
CA LEU A 10 2.66 -7.22 -14.68
C LEU A 10 2.88 -6.23 -15.84
N GLY A 11 3.43 -6.71 -16.96
CA GLY A 11 3.62 -5.89 -18.17
C GLY A 11 2.32 -5.25 -18.67
N SER A 12 1.23 -6.03 -18.69
CA SER A 12 -0.10 -5.56 -19.07
C SER A 12 -0.65 -4.49 -18.12
N TRP A 13 -0.44 -4.65 -16.81
CA TRP A 13 -0.81 -3.63 -15.83
C TRP A 13 -0.02 -2.35 -16.00
N LEU A 14 1.31 -2.42 -16.13
CA LEU A 14 2.16 -1.24 -16.33
C LEU A 14 1.83 -0.51 -17.63
N LYS A 15 1.52 -1.26 -18.70
CA LYS A 15 0.99 -0.70 -19.95
C LYS A 15 -0.33 0.02 -19.73
N HIS A 16 -1.26 -0.60 -19.00
CA HIS A 16 -2.54 -0.01 -18.66
C HIS A 16 -2.37 1.32 -17.89
N PHE A 17 -1.49 1.35 -16.88
CA PHE A 17 -1.21 2.57 -16.12
C PHE A 17 -0.60 3.68 -16.98
N ARG A 18 0.30 3.34 -17.92
CA ARG A 18 0.85 4.34 -18.84
C ARG A 18 -0.23 4.90 -19.76
N LEU A 19 -1.05 4.04 -20.35
CA LEU A 19 -2.09 4.46 -21.31
C LEU A 19 -3.19 5.28 -20.63
N ASN A 20 -3.50 4.99 -19.37
CA ASN A 20 -4.50 5.70 -18.57
C ASN A 20 -3.85 6.61 -17.53
N SER A 21 -2.65 7.10 -17.81
CA SER A 21 -1.86 7.90 -16.86
C SER A 21 -2.61 9.18 -16.49
N GLN A 22 -2.64 9.50 -15.20
CA GLN A 22 -3.15 10.78 -14.69
C GLN A 22 -2.22 11.94 -15.03
N ASN A 23 -0.97 11.63 -15.37
CA ASN A 23 0.01 12.59 -15.89
C ASN A 23 0.09 12.48 -17.43
N PRO A 24 -0.41 13.48 -18.18
CA PRO A 24 -0.44 13.42 -19.65
C PRO A 24 0.95 13.32 -20.29
N SER A 25 1.99 13.84 -19.61
CA SER A 25 3.35 13.94 -20.16
C SER A 25 4.02 12.58 -20.39
N ILE A 26 3.55 11.52 -19.75
CA ILE A 26 4.16 10.18 -19.77
C ILE A 26 3.29 9.13 -20.47
N SER A 27 2.25 9.56 -21.17
CA SER A 27 1.40 8.69 -21.99
C SER A 27 2.17 7.94 -23.09
N SER A 28 3.32 8.46 -23.54
CA SER A 28 4.17 7.80 -24.55
C SER A 28 5.27 6.94 -23.92
N GLN A 29 5.58 5.80 -24.56
CA GLN A 29 6.69 4.94 -24.12
C GLN A 29 8.03 5.69 -24.14
N THR A 30 8.25 6.60 -25.10
CA THR A 30 9.49 7.37 -25.22
C THR A 30 9.68 8.32 -24.03
N THR A 31 8.64 9.06 -23.63
CA THR A 31 8.75 9.98 -22.50
C THR A 31 8.91 9.22 -21.19
N LEU A 32 8.14 8.15 -21.01
CA LEU A 32 8.27 7.30 -19.84
C LEU A 32 9.67 6.69 -19.73
N ALA A 33 10.21 6.15 -20.84
CA ALA A 33 11.55 5.59 -20.88
C ALA A 33 12.60 6.59 -20.40
N ARG A 34 12.53 7.84 -20.86
CA ARG A 34 13.44 8.92 -20.42
C ARG A 34 13.34 9.18 -18.91
N LYS A 35 12.13 9.18 -18.34
CA LYS A 35 11.91 9.42 -16.92
C LYS A 35 12.37 8.24 -16.04
N LEU A 36 12.27 7.02 -16.56
CA LEU A 36 12.75 5.80 -15.89
C LEU A 36 14.23 5.50 -16.15
N PHE A 37 14.94 6.34 -16.92
CA PHE A 37 16.31 6.08 -17.38
C PHE A 37 16.46 4.74 -18.11
N LEU A 38 15.46 4.42 -18.94
CA LEU A 38 15.42 3.24 -19.79
C LEU A 38 15.43 3.62 -21.27
N GLU A 39 15.71 2.64 -22.12
CA GLU A 39 15.42 2.74 -23.56
C GLU A 39 13.94 2.48 -23.84
N GLN A 40 13.38 3.15 -24.85
CA GLN A 40 11.99 2.91 -25.29
C GLN A 40 11.76 1.43 -25.66
N LYS A 41 12.77 0.77 -26.23
CA LYS A 41 12.72 -0.67 -26.54
C LYS A 41 12.55 -1.52 -25.28
N GLN A 42 13.19 -1.15 -24.17
CA GLN A 42 13.05 -1.88 -22.90
C GLN A 42 11.64 -1.71 -22.34
N VAL A 43 11.09 -0.50 -22.38
CA VAL A 43 9.68 -0.23 -22.00
C VAL A 43 8.72 -1.10 -22.81
N SER A 44 8.90 -1.17 -24.13
CA SER A 44 8.07 -2.02 -24.99
C SER A 44 8.14 -3.51 -24.60
N LYS A 45 9.35 -4.03 -24.37
CA LYS A 45 9.54 -5.42 -23.93
C LYS A 45 8.89 -5.72 -22.58
N ILE A 46 8.96 -4.78 -21.64
CA ILE A 46 8.28 -4.88 -20.35
C ILE A 46 6.76 -4.96 -20.54
N GLU A 47 6.20 -4.07 -21.34
CA GLU A 47 4.74 -4.03 -21.61
C GLU A 47 4.21 -5.27 -22.34
N LEU A 48 5.05 -5.90 -23.16
CA LEU A 48 4.74 -7.17 -23.84
C LEU A 48 4.94 -8.40 -22.92
N GLY A 49 5.48 -8.20 -21.71
CA GLY A 49 5.79 -9.29 -20.78
C GLY A 49 7.01 -10.13 -21.20
N GLU A 50 7.82 -9.65 -22.15
CA GLU A 50 9.05 -10.32 -22.61
C GLU A 50 10.19 -10.19 -21.60
N VAL A 51 10.20 -9.09 -20.85
CA VAL A 51 11.20 -8.79 -19.82
C VAL A 51 10.50 -8.31 -18.56
N GLU A 52 10.82 -8.92 -17.42
CA GLU A 52 10.32 -8.47 -16.13
C GLU A 52 11.08 -7.20 -15.69
N PRO A 53 10.38 -6.13 -15.28
CA PRO A 53 11.04 -4.94 -14.77
C PRO A 53 11.63 -5.20 -13.37
N ARG A 54 12.61 -4.39 -12.97
CA ARG A 54 13.02 -4.34 -11.57
C ARG A 54 11.89 -3.78 -10.71
N LEU A 55 11.84 -4.14 -9.42
CA LEU A 55 10.81 -3.66 -8.49
C LEU A 55 10.82 -2.14 -8.38
N GLU A 56 12.00 -1.53 -8.33
CA GLU A 56 12.19 -0.08 -8.26
C GLU A 56 11.66 0.59 -9.53
N THR A 57 11.88 -0.02 -10.70
CA THR A 57 11.34 0.45 -11.97
C THR A 57 9.82 0.39 -11.96
N ALA A 58 9.21 -0.71 -11.49
CA ALA A 58 7.76 -0.84 -11.42
C ALA A 58 7.15 0.17 -10.41
N ALA A 59 7.80 0.39 -9.27
CA ALA A 59 7.40 1.38 -8.27
C ALA A 59 7.40 2.79 -8.85
N GLU A 60 8.52 3.20 -9.45
CA GLU A 60 8.67 4.53 -10.05
C GLU A 60 7.73 4.71 -11.24
N TRP A 61 7.48 3.67 -12.02
CA TRP A 61 6.49 3.71 -13.10
C TRP A 61 5.10 4.05 -12.56
N CYS A 62 4.64 3.36 -11.51
CA CYS A 62 3.34 3.61 -10.88
C CYS A 62 3.24 5.05 -10.35
N LYS A 63 4.31 5.53 -9.70
CA LYS A 63 4.42 6.91 -9.20
C LYS A 63 4.33 7.92 -10.33
N LEU A 64 5.13 7.75 -11.39
CA LEU A 64 5.12 8.65 -12.54
C LEU A 64 3.73 8.74 -13.16
N THR A 65 3.06 7.59 -13.36
CA THR A 65 1.71 7.47 -13.95
C THR A 65 0.58 8.01 -13.08
N GLY A 66 0.84 8.36 -11.81
CA GLY A 66 -0.19 8.72 -10.84
C GLY A 66 -1.08 7.55 -10.42
N TRP A 67 -0.67 6.31 -10.70
CA TRP A 67 -1.41 5.10 -10.34
C TRP A 67 -0.83 4.53 -9.05
N ARG A 68 -1.14 5.15 -7.92
CA ARG A 68 -0.67 4.70 -6.59
C ARG A 68 -1.11 3.26 -6.30
N GLU A 69 -2.33 2.89 -6.69
CA GLU A 69 -2.87 1.53 -6.59
C GLU A 69 -2.04 0.51 -7.39
N GLY A 70 -1.34 0.96 -8.44
CA GLY A 70 -0.42 0.13 -9.20
C GLY A 70 0.72 -0.42 -8.34
N TRP A 71 1.20 0.35 -7.36
CA TRP A 71 2.21 -0.15 -6.42
C TRP A 71 1.65 -1.23 -5.48
N ASP A 72 0.38 -1.13 -5.08
CA ASP A 72 -0.29 -2.16 -4.29
C ASP A 72 -0.45 -3.47 -5.07
N ILE A 73 -0.73 -3.39 -6.38
CA ILE A 73 -0.73 -4.54 -7.30
C ILE A 73 0.67 -5.18 -7.33
N VAL A 74 1.73 -4.37 -7.52
CA VAL A 74 3.11 -4.87 -7.51
C VAL A 74 3.43 -5.53 -6.18
N ALA A 75 3.12 -4.88 -5.05
CA ALA A 75 3.36 -5.44 -3.72
C ALA A 75 2.66 -6.79 -3.51
N ASN A 76 1.42 -6.94 -4.00
CA ASN A 76 0.67 -8.20 -3.94
C ASN A 76 1.29 -9.29 -4.84
N ILE A 77 1.64 -8.97 -6.09
CA ILE A 77 2.27 -9.88 -7.06
C ILE A 77 3.57 -10.50 -6.51
N TYR A 78 4.38 -9.69 -5.81
CA TYR A 78 5.66 -10.13 -5.26
C TYR A 78 5.59 -10.60 -3.81
N GLY A 79 4.45 -10.41 -3.13
CA GLY A 79 4.29 -10.80 -1.74
C GLY A 79 5.26 -10.05 -0.80
N LEU A 80 5.47 -8.75 -1.03
CA LEU A 80 6.53 -7.97 -0.37
C LEU A 80 6.41 -7.93 1.16
N HIS A 81 5.20 -8.05 1.70
CA HIS A 81 4.94 -8.15 3.13
C HIS A 81 3.58 -8.82 3.39
N PRO A 82 3.29 -9.33 4.61
CA PRO A 82 2.02 -9.99 4.93
C PRO A 82 0.78 -9.13 4.65
N PHE A 83 0.93 -7.81 4.72
CA PHE A 83 -0.14 -6.85 4.49
C PHE A 83 -0.36 -6.47 3.01
N ALA A 84 0.28 -7.17 2.07
CA ALA A 84 0.30 -6.80 0.65
C ALA A 84 -0.89 -7.44 -0.05
N VAL A 85 -2.06 -6.83 0.13
CA VAL A 85 -3.32 -7.27 -0.47
C VAL A 85 -3.66 -6.50 -1.74
N PRO A 86 -4.56 -7.05 -2.57
CA PRO A 86 -5.08 -6.31 -3.71
C PRO A 86 -5.61 -4.94 -3.30
N PRO A 87 -5.37 -3.88 -4.11
CA PRO A 87 -5.97 -2.58 -3.84
C PRO A 87 -7.49 -2.65 -3.99
N VAL A 88 -8.18 -1.73 -3.32
CA VAL A 88 -9.61 -1.48 -3.58
C VAL A 88 -9.77 -0.97 -5.01
N HIS A 89 -10.87 -1.34 -5.65
CA HIS A 89 -11.19 -0.84 -6.98
C HIS A 89 -11.19 0.71 -7.00
N PRO A 90 -10.41 1.38 -7.86
CA PRO A 90 -10.27 2.84 -7.83
C PRO A 90 -11.60 3.59 -7.94
N GLU A 91 -12.56 3.08 -8.71
CA GLU A 91 -13.92 3.65 -8.84
C GLU A 91 -14.69 3.72 -7.51
N LEU A 92 -14.40 2.84 -6.54
CA LEU A 92 -15.01 2.88 -5.20
C LEU A 92 -14.37 3.96 -4.31
N SER A 93 -13.33 4.63 -4.81
CA SER A 93 -12.57 5.68 -4.13
C SER A 93 -12.30 6.86 -5.06
N GLU A 94 -13.14 7.06 -6.08
CA GLU A 94 -12.96 8.16 -7.02
C GLU A 94 -13.14 9.51 -6.32
N ARG A 95 -14.12 9.59 -5.41
CA ARG A 95 -14.48 10.81 -4.69
C ARG A 95 -14.06 10.74 -3.23
N LEU A 96 -13.38 11.80 -2.77
CA LEU A 96 -12.90 11.87 -1.40
C LEU A 96 -14.04 11.71 -0.36
N PRO A 97 -15.22 12.35 -0.48
CA PRO A 97 -16.30 12.17 0.50
C PRO A 97 -16.77 10.72 0.67
N GLU A 98 -16.86 9.96 -0.43
CA GLU A 98 -17.28 8.55 -0.42
C GLU A 98 -16.21 7.67 0.23
N SER A 99 -14.93 7.93 -0.08
CA SER A 99 -13.81 7.24 0.56
C SER A 99 -13.72 7.54 2.07
N ILE A 100 -14.04 8.76 2.52
CA ILE A 100 -14.12 9.13 3.93
C ILE A 100 -15.27 8.38 4.62
N MET A 101 -16.43 8.29 3.97
CA MET A 101 -17.56 7.52 4.51
C MET A 101 -17.21 6.04 4.68
N ASN A 102 -16.56 5.44 3.69
CA ASN A 102 -16.08 4.06 3.77
C ASN A 102 -15.04 3.90 4.89
N ALA A 103 -14.01 4.75 4.95
CA ALA A 103 -13.00 4.69 5.99
C ALA A 103 -13.61 4.84 7.40
N ARG A 104 -14.61 5.72 7.57
CA ARG A 104 -15.35 5.85 8.82
C ARG A 104 -16.11 4.56 9.18
N GLN A 105 -16.79 3.95 8.23
CA GLN A 105 -17.48 2.68 8.47
C GLN A 105 -16.52 1.58 8.91
N GLN A 106 -15.37 1.45 8.22
CA GLN A 106 -14.35 0.46 8.58
C GLN A 106 -13.75 0.74 9.96
N LEU A 107 -13.51 2.01 10.31
CA LEU A 107 -13.07 2.40 11.65
C LEU A 107 -14.07 1.99 12.73
N THR A 108 -15.36 2.25 12.52
CA THR A 108 -16.41 1.84 13.47
C THR A 108 -16.44 0.31 13.66
N THR A 109 -16.43 -0.45 12.57
CA THR A 109 -16.40 -1.93 12.64
C THR A 109 -15.14 -2.42 13.36
N ALA A 110 -13.98 -1.81 13.06
CA ALA A 110 -12.72 -2.18 13.70
C ALA A 110 -12.69 -1.86 15.21
N LEU A 111 -13.33 -0.77 15.63
CA LEU A 111 -13.51 -0.44 17.05
C LEU A 111 -14.34 -1.51 17.77
N ASP A 112 -15.48 -1.90 17.21
CA ASP A 112 -16.30 -2.98 17.77
C ASP A 112 -15.53 -4.31 17.83
N SER A 113 -14.74 -4.60 16.79
CA SER A 113 -13.91 -5.80 16.71
C SER A 113 -12.73 -5.78 17.69
N LEU A 114 -12.16 -4.63 18.02
CA LEU A 114 -11.15 -4.50 19.08
C LEU A 114 -11.73 -4.85 20.45
N ASP A 115 -12.95 -4.37 20.76
CA ASP A 115 -13.63 -4.69 22.01
C ASP A 115 -13.86 -6.20 22.15
N GLU A 116 -14.25 -6.88 21.07
CA GLU A 116 -14.44 -8.33 21.08
C GLU A 116 -13.11 -9.10 21.22
N ILE A 117 -12.05 -8.65 20.54
CA ILE A 117 -10.70 -9.22 20.71
C ILE A 117 -10.24 -9.06 22.17
N GLU A 118 -10.39 -7.88 22.75
CA GLU A 118 -10.01 -7.61 24.14
C GLU A 118 -10.81 -8.51 25.10
N ARG A 119 -12.13 -8.61 24.92
CA ARG A 119 -13.00 -9.51 25.71
C ARG A 119 -12.56 -10.96 25.60
N ALA A 120 -12.20 -11.43 24.40
CA ALA A 120 -11.75 -12.79 24.18
C ALA A 120 -10.41 -13.07 24.88
N ILE A 121 -9.46 -12.12 24.82
CA ILE A 121 -8.14 -12.24 25.44
C ILE A 121 -8.24 -12.19 26.97
N THR A 122 -9.01 -11.25 27.52
CA THR A 122 -9.14 -11.04 28.97
C THR A 122 -9.91 -12.17 29.67
N LYS A 123 -10.86 -12.82 28.99
CA LYS A 123 -11.60 -13.98 29.53
C LYS A 123 -10.79 -15.29 29.50
N ARG A 124 -9.52 -15.25 29.08
CA ARG A 124 -8.67 -16.43 29.00
C ARG A 124 -8.42 -17.01 30.40
N ARG A 125 -8.93 -18.22 30.64
CA ARG A 125 -8.62 -18.99 31.86
C ARG A 125 -7.22 -19.60 31.73
N PRO A 126 -6.46 -19.75 32.84
CA PRO A 126 -5.26 -20.58 32.84
C PRO A 126 -5.58 -21.97 32.26
N ASN A 127 -4.79 -22.43 31.29
CA ASN A 127 -4.94 -23.70 30.57
C ASN A 127 -6.03 -23.79 29.48
N LYS A 128 -6.74 -22.69 29.14
CA LYS A 128 -7.58 -22.65 27.92
C LYS A 128 -6.92 -21.78 26.85
N ASN A 129 -6.64 -22.36 25.69
CA ASN A 129 -6.19 -21.60 24.53
C ASN A 129 -7.35 -20.79 23.96
N ILE A 130 -7.04 -19.61 23.43
CA ILE A 130 -7.98 -18.83 22.64
C ILE A 130 -8.17 -19.60 21.33
N ASP A 131 -9.44 -19.79 20.94
CA ASP A 131 -9.73 -20.27 19.60
C ASP A 131 -9.53 -19.10 18.63
N ILE A 132 -8.52 -19.22 17.77
CA ILE A 132 -8.20 -18.17 16.81
C ILE A 132 -9.30 -18.05 15.76
N ASP A 133 -9.99 -19.15 15.44
CA ASP A 133 -11.06 -19.12 14.44
C ASP A 133 -12.26 -18.29 14.93
N ASP A 134 -12.49 -18.23 16.25
CA ASP A 134 -13.56 -17.42 16.86
C ASP A 134 -13.33 -15.91 16.72
N ILE A 135 -12.08 -15.45 16.74
CA ILE A 135 -11.72 -14.01 16.67
C ILE A 135 -11.10 -13.59 15.34
N LYS A 136 -10.96 -14.54 14.40
CA LYS A 136 -10.31 -14.29 13.11
C LYS A 136 -11.01 -13.22 12.30
N ASN A 137 -12.35 -13.23 12.30
CA ASN A 137 -13.15 -12.21 11.59
C ASN A 137 -12.90 -10.81 12.18
N ASN A 138 -12.78 -10.69 13.50
CA ASN A 138 -12.45 -9.41 14.13
C ASN A 138 -11.06 -8.88 13.69
N PHE A 139 -10.08 -9.77 13.54
CA PHE A 139 -8.79 -9.40 12.95
C PHE A 139 -8.87 -9.07 11.45
N MET A 140 -9.80 -9.69 10.70
CA MET A 140 -10.06 -9.31 9.31
C MET A 140 -10.63 -7.90 9.21
N ASP A 141 -11.54 -7.51 10.11
CA ASP A 141 -12.07 -6.13 10.16
C ASP A 141 -10.97 -5.11 10.46
N LEU A 142 -10.03 -5.45 11.36
CA LEU A 142 -8.84 -4.62 11.58
C LEU A 142 -7.95 -4.53 10.35
N TYR A 143 -7.87 -5.63 9.59
CA TYR A 143 -7.08 -5.70 8.37
C TYR A 143 -7.67 -4.80 7.26
N ASP A 144 -8.99 -4.66 7.20
CA ASP A 144 -9.72 -3.81 6.25
C ASP A 144 -9.42 -2.31 6.40
N LEU A 145 -8.93 -1.88 7.57
CA LEU A 145 -8.48 -0.50 7.77
C LEU A 145 -7.37 -0.10 6.81
N LYS A 146 -6.44 -1.01 6.49
CA LYS A 146 -5.29 -0.70 5.64
C LYS A 146 -5.70 -0.31 4.20
N PRO A 147 -6.47 -1.14 3.45
CA PRO A 147 -6.96 -0.73 2.15
C PRO A 147 -7.88 0.48 2.23
N ALA A 148 -8.73 0.61 3.25
CA ALA A 148 -9.64 1.75 3.39
C ALA A 148 -8.90 3.10 3.54
N ILE A 149 -7.87 3.15 4.40
CA ILE A 149 -7.07 4.36 4.59
C ILE A 149 -6.26 4.69 3.33
N LYS A 150 -5.66 3.70 2.67
CA LYS A 150 -4.94 3.92 1.40
C LYS A 150 -5.85 4.52 0.34
N SER A 151 -7.03 3.93 0.13
CA SER A 151 -8.02 4.43 -0.82
C SER A 151 -8.45 5.86 -0.53
N MET A 152 -8.66 6.21 0.74
CA MET A 152 -8.97 7.58 1.14
C MET A 152 -7.82 8.55 0.85
N MET A 153 -6.57 8.16 1.13
CA MET A 153 -5.39 8.98 0.85
C MET A 153 -5.19 9.19 -0.65
N TYR A 154 -5.37 8.14 -1.47
CA TYR A 154 -5.28 8.26 -2.92
C TYR A 154 -6.41 9.12 -3.50
N ALA A 155 -7.62 9.02 -2.95
CA ALA A 155 -8.72 9.92 -3.30
C ALA A 155 -8.39 11.38 -2.94
N ALA A 156 -7.79 11.62 -1.77
CA ALA A 156 -7.38 12.96 -1.35
C ALA A 156 -6.27 13.55 -2.26
N GLU A 157 -5.31 12.72 -2.67
CA GLU A 157 -4.28 13.14 -3.64
C GLU A 157 -4.90 13.56 -4.98
N ARG A 158 -5.97 12.87 -5.44
CA ARG A 158 -6.66 13.20 -6.70
C ARG A 158 -7.62 14.39 -6.60
N ASP A 159 -8.39 14.47 -5.52
CA ASP A 159 -9.51 15.42 -5.40
C ASP A 159 -9.08 16.79 -4.85
N ILE A 160 -8.12 16.79 -3.91
CA ILE A 160 -7.66 18.02 -3.24
C ILE A 160 -6.14 18.22 -3.34
N GLU A 161 -5.48 17.49 -4.24
CA GLU A 161 -4.03 17.57 -4.49
C GLU A 161 -3.17 17.34 -3.22
N LEU A 162 -3.67 16.53 -2.28
CA LEU A 162 -2.92 16.19 -1.07
C LEU A 162 -1.60 15.50 -1.43
N ASN A 163 -0.48 16.09 -1.02
CA ASN A 163 0.83 15.49 -1.19
C ASN A 163 1.09 14.40 -0.14
N ILE A 164 0.81 13.14 -0.50
CA ILE A 164 1.00 11.99 0.41
C ILE A 164 2.46 11.85 0.85
N ASP A 165 3.42 12.20 0.00
CA ASP A 165 4.84 12.11 0.34
C ASP A 165 5.24 13.12 1.43
N GLU A 166 4.69 14.32 1.39
CA GLU A 166 4.87 15.34 2.43
C GLU A 166 4.22 14.94 3.76
N VAL A 167 2.99 14.39 3.72
CA VAL A 167 2.33 13.84 4.92
C VAL A 167 3.19 12.76 5.58
N LYS A 168 3.77 11.86 4.78
CA LYS A 168 4.69 10.81 5.26
C LYS A 168 5.94 11.41 5.90
N ASP A 169 6.54 12.41 5.28
CA ASP A 169 7.77 13.05 5.79
C ASP A 169 7.51 13.77 7.12
N GLU A 170 6.41 14.53 7.22
CA GLU A 170 5.99 15.18 8.47
C GLU A 170 5.67 14.18 9.59
N TRP A 171 4.92 13.12 9.28
CA TRP A 171 4.62 12.07 10.25
C TRP A 171 5.89 11.40 10.74
N THR A 172 6.84 11.11 9.84
CA THR A 172 8.12 10.50 10.19
C THR A 172 8.91 11.38 11.16
N ALA A 173 9.02 12.68 10.89
CA ALA A 173 9.71 13.62 11.77
C ALA A 173 9.07 13.67 13.19
N LYS A 174 7.73 13.74 13.26
CA LYS A 174 7.00 13.71 14.54
C LYS A 174 7.22 12.39 15.30
N SER A 175 7.17 11.27 14.59
CA SER A 175 7.31 9.93 15.19
C SER A 175 8.73 9.65 15.67
N VAL A 176 9.75 10.18 14.99
CA VAL A 176 11.14 10.18 15.48
C VAL A 176 11.26 10.99 16.77
N ALA A 177 10.69 12.19 16.81
CA ALA A 177 10.75 13.07 17.98
C ALA A 177 10.02 12.47 19.21
N ASN A 178 8.96 11.70 18.98
CA ASN A 178 8.17 11.04 20.02
C ASN A 178 8.70 9.64 20.40
N GLU A 179 9.84 9.20 19.84
CA GLU A 179 10.44 7.88 20.11
C GLU A 179 9.50 6.69 19.84
N VAL A 180 8.56 6.83 18.89
CA VAL A 180 7.62 5.76 18.51
C VAL A 180 8.07 4.97 17.28
N VAL A 181 9.14 5.39 16.59
CA VAL A 181 9.80 4.62 15.54
C VAL A 181 10.98 3.84 16.10
N LEU A 182 11.32 2.72 15.45
CA LEU A 182 12.55 2.01 15.75
C LEU A 182 13.78 2.91 15.52
N PRO A 183 14.78 2.90 16.41
CA PRO A 183 16.00 3.67 16.22
C PRO A 183 16.74 3.22 14.95
N ASN A 184 17.47 4.15 14.33
CA ASN A 184 18.36 3.80 13.25
C ASN A 184 19.57 2.99 13.78
N MET A 185 20.35 2.40 12.86
CA MET A 185 21.49 1.56 13.24
C MET A 185 22.51 2.27 14.14
N ALA A 186 22.81 3.54 13.86
CA ALA A 186 23.75 4.31 14.66
C ALA A 186 23.24 4.57 16.09
N GLN A 187 21.93 4.82 16.24
CA GLN A 187 21.29 4.96 17.55
C GLN A 187 21.30 3.63 18.31
N MET A 188 20.94 2.52 17.66
CA MET A 188 20.99 1.19 18.28
C MET A 188 22.41 0.78 18.72
N GLU A 189 23.44 1.12 17.92
CA GLU A 189 24.83 0.87 18.29
C GLU A 189 25.26 1.70 19.50
N LYS A 190 24.83 2.95 19.57
CA LYS A 190 25.08 3.82 20.72
C LYS A 190 24.40 3.29 21.99
N GLU A 191 23.13 2.92 21.92
CA GLU A 191 22.38 2.35 23.05
C GLU A 191 23.04 1.06 23.57
N LYS A 192 23.53 0.20 22.67
CA LYS A 192 24.28 -1.01 23.05
C LYS A 192 25.63 -0.73 23.70
N ALA A 193 26.29 0.37 23.35
CA ALA A 193 27.56 0.76 23.96
C ALA A 193 27.36 1.42 25.34
N GLU A 194 26.17 1.93 25.61
CA GLU A 194 25.77 2.59 26.86
C GLU A 194 25.08 1.63 27.86
N ALA A 195 24.74 0.40 27.45
CA ALA A 195 24.11 -0.65 28.26
C ALA A 195 25.12 -1.66 28.82
#